data_AF-V9IK84-F1
#
_entry.id   AF-V9IK84-F1
#
_cell.length_a   1.000
_cell.length_b   1.000
_cell.length_c   1.000
_cell.angle_alpha   90.00
_cell.angle_beta   90.00
_cell.angle_gamma   90.00
#
_symmetry.space_group_name_H-M   'P 1'
#
loop_
_entity.id
_entity.type
_entity.pdbx_description
1 polymer ?
#
loop_
_entity_poly.entity_id
_entity_poly.type
_entity_poly.pdbx_seq_one_letter_code
_entity_poly.pdbx_strand_id
1 'polypeptide(L)'
;MNVLNGIIPNKDNKITWQNIIETFKWAYAKRTKLADPDFTNITQVFNNLTSVDYANMIRKKIKINETSNDPTYYGAITVPPDDSGTSHVSVLAPDGSAVSVTSTINQVFGAMIRSESTGIIFNDEMDDFSSPNITNAFGVPPSPANFIKPGKRPLSSMSPTIVVDEDEHVRLVIGAAGGTKITTSIATAMILNLWSGYDIKQAVDVPRIHHQLLPMIVQYEQGFSTDILNYLSNIGHNITAYTGIGSAITAISKQNGQIFASSDFRREGKTAGF
;
A
#
# COMPACT_ATOMS: atom_id res chain seq x y z
N MET A 1 -6.17 7.93 0.02
CA MET A 1 -7.60 8.30 0.13
C MET A 1 -7.82 9.81 0.14
N ASN A 2 -7.35 10.58 1.15
CA ASN A 2 -7.60 12.03 1.25
C ASN A 2 -7.32 12.82 -0.03
N VAL A 3 -6.16 12.64 -0.68
CA VAL A 3 -5.81 13.34 -1.93
C VAL A 3 -6.78 13.01 -3.08
N LEU A 4 -7.36 11.81 -3.11
CA LEU A 4 -8.20 11.34 -4.21
C LEU A 4 -9.70 11.58 -4.00
N ASN A 5 -10.12 11.91 -2.78
CA ASN A 5 -11.52 12.12 -2.45
C ASN A 5 -12.13 13.27 -3.28
N GLY A 6 -13.25 13.01 -3.97
CA GLY A 6 -13.95 13.99 -4.80
C GLY A 6 -13.36 14.23 -6.18
N ILE A 7 -12.26 13.56 -6.55
CA ILE A 7 -11.68 13.62 -7.91
C ILE A 7 -11.68 12.25 -8.62
N ILE A 8 -12.06 11.18 -7.89
CA ILE A 8 -12.22 9.81 -8.38
C ILE A 8 -13.60 9.28 -7.96
N PRO A 9 -14.29 8.52 -8.82
CA PRO A 9 -13.92 8.20 -10.21
C PRO A 9 -14.02 9.42 -11.12
N ASN A 10 -13.06 9.56 -12.04
CA ASN A 10 -13.15 10.54 -13.12
C ASN A 10 -13.88 9.91 -14.32
N LYS A 11 -14.59 10.74 -15.10
CA LYS A 11 -15.23 10.30 -16.36
C LYS A 11 -14.22 9.70 -17.34
N ASP A 12 -13.00 10.22 -17.36
CA ASP A 12 -11.89 9.62 -18.08
C ASP A 12 -11.07 8.72 -17.15
N ASN A 13 -11.14 7.41 -17.40
CA ASN A 13 -10.42 6.42 -16.61
C ASN A 13 -8.89 6.63 -16.66
N LYS A 14 -8.35 7.22 -17.74
CA LYS A 14 -6.93 7.56 -17.86
C LYS A 14 -6.51 8.57 -16.78
N ILE A 15 -7.34 9.59 -16.56
CA ILE A 15 -7.13 10.60 -15.51
C ILE A 15 -7.26 9.99 -14.12
N THR A 16 -8.20 9.04 -13.92
CA THR A 16 -8.33 8.29 -12.67
C THR A 16 -7.00 7.61 -12.30
N TRP A 17 -6.42 6.84 -13.21
CA TRP A 17 -5.16 6.13 -12.94
C TRP A 17 -3.95 7.05 -12.81
N GLN A 18 -3.88 8.14 -13.58
CA GLN A 18 -2.85 9.15 -13.41
C GLN A 18 -2.88 9.76 -12.00
N ASN A 19 -4.06 10.15 -11.52
CA ASN A 19 -4.23 10.69 -10.18
C ASN A 19 -3.84 9.68 -9.09
N ILE A 20 -4.19 8.40 -9.27
CA ILE A 20 -3.80 7.32 -8.34
C ILE A 20 -2.28 7.19 -8.26
N ILE A 21 -1.60 7.08 -9.41
CA ILE A 21 -0.15 6.89 -9.48
C ILE A 21 0.60 8.09 -8.91
N GLU A 22 0.22 9.31 -9.28
CA GLU A 22 0.84 10.52 -8.72
C GLU A 22 0.61 10.62 -7.21
N THR A 23 -0.59 10.26 -6.75
CA THR A 23 -0.87 10.21 -5.30
C THR A 23 0.01 9.20 -4.59
N PHE A 24 0.28 8.03 -5.18
CA PHE A 24 1.21 7.07 -4.59
C PHE A 24 2.62 7.65 -4.47
N LYS A 25 3.12 8.35 -5.48
CA LYS A 25 4.43 9.05 -5.40
C LYS A 25 4.48 10.03 -4.24
N TRP A 26 3.46 10.89 -4.11
CA TRP A 26 3.35 11.84 -3.00
C TRP A 26 3.26 11.16 -1.63
N ALA A 27 2.49 10.07 -1.52
CA ALA A 27 2.36 9.31 -0.28
C ALA A 27 3.67 8.63 0.12
N TYR A 28 4.35 7.97 -0.82
CA TYR A 28 5.64 7.33 -0.56
C TYR A 28 6.74 8.33 -0.20
N ALA A 29 6.70 9.55 -0.75
CA ALA A 29 7.62 10.60 -0.32
C ALA A 29 7.42 11.02 1.14
N LYS A 30 6.22 10.84 1.71
CA LYS A 30 5.96 11.05 3.14
C LYS A 30 6.23 9.82 3.99
N ARG A 31 6.08 8.60 3.43
CA ARG A 31 6.45 7.34 4.09
C ARG A 31 7.89 7.40 4.62
N THR A 32 8.79 8.05 3.89
CA THR A 32 10.20 8.21 4.29
C THR A 32 10.38 8.96 5.63
N LYS A 33 9.36 9.70 6.08
CA LYS A 33 9.37 10.46 7.34
C LYS A 33 8.61 9.77 8.48
N LEU A 34 8.02 8.61 8.22
CA LEU A 34 7.38 7.79 9.24
C LEU A 34 8.43 6.93 9.96
N ALA A 35 8.18 6.69 11.24
CA ALA A 35 9.07 5.95 12.14
C ALA A 35 8.30 5.56 13.41
N ASP A 36 8.96 4.79 14.29
CA ASP A 36 8.46 4.51 15.63
C ASP A 36 8.20 5.81 16.43
N PRO A 37 6.95 6.11 16.83
CA PRO A 37 6.59 7.34 17.54
C PRO A 37 7.24 7.44 18.93
N ASP A 38 7.63 6.31 19.54
CA ASP A 38 8.30 6.30 20.85
C ASP A 38 9.74 6.82 20.76
N PHE A 39 10.30 6.89 19.54
CA PHE A 39 11.69 7.28 19.28
C PHE A 39 11.83 8.49 18.34
N THR A 40 10.77 8.87 17.63
CA THR A 40 10.79 9.96 16.64
C THR A 40 9.45 10.68 16.62
N ASN A 41 9.48 12.00 16.75
CA ASN A 41 8.26 12.80 16.70
C ASN A 41 7.71 12.84 15.26
N ILE A 42 6.58 12.16 15.04
CA ILE A 42 5.87 12.09 13.76
C ILE A 42 4.59 12.95 13.74
N THR A 43 4.30 13.72 14.79
CA THR A 43 3.03 14.46 14.93
C THR A 43 2.74 15.38 13.75
N GLN A 44 3.74 16.12 13.27
CA GLN A 44 3.55 17.01 12.11
C GLN A 44 3.28 16.22 10.82
N VAL A 45 3.95 15.07 10.63
CA VAL A 45 3.72 14.20 9.46
C VAL A 45 2.29 13.66 9.51
N PHE A 46 1.86 13.19 10.68
CA PHE A 46 0.50 12.69 10.90
C PHE A 46 -0.56 13.77 10.62
N ASN A 47 -0.42 14.95 11.24
CA ASN A 47 -1.35 16.07 11.04
C ASN A 47 -1.44 16.50 9.58
N ASN A 48 -0.33 16.47 8.84
CA ASN A 48 -0.35 16.74 7.41
C ASN A 48 -1.10 15.64 6.64
N LEU A 49 -0.80 14.36 6.89
CA LEU A 49 -1.43 13.24 6.17
C LEU A 49 -2.95 13.16 6.40
N THR A 50 -3.44 13.58 7.57
CA THR A 50 -4.87 13.61 7.91
C THR A 50 -5.57 14.92 7.54
N SER A 51 -4.83 15.97 7.15
CA SER A 51 -5.40 17.29 6.82
C SER A 51 -5.97 17.35 5.40
N VAL A 52 -7.19 17.90 5.30
CA VAL A 52 -7.86 18.21 4.02
C VAL A 52 -7.10 19.29 3.25
N ASP A 53 -6.59 20.32 3.94
CA ASP A 53 -5.82 21.41 3.29
C ASP A 53 -4.51 20.89 2.71
N TYR A 54 -3.83 19.99 3.42
CA TYR A 54 -2.62 19.36 2.92
C TYR A 54 -2.91 18.49 1.70
N ALA A 55 -4.00 17.72 1.73
CA ALA A 55 -4.46 16.95 0.58
C ALA A 55 -4.78 17.85 -0.63
N ASN A 56 -5.45 18.99 -0.41
CA ASN A 56 -5.73 19.99 -1.44
C ASN A 56 -4.46 20.61 -2.03
N MET A 57 -3.46 20.89 -1.20
CA MET A 57 -2.15 21.36 -1.66
C MET A 57 -1.48 20.33 -2.58
N ILE A 58 -1.55 19.04 -2.25
CA ILE A 58 -1.01 17.96 -3.10
C ILE A 58 -1.81 17.88 -4.41
N ARG A 59 -3.15 17.90 -4.38
CA ARG A 59 -3.99 17.86 -5.58
C ARG A 59 -3.60 18.93 -6.59
N LYS A 60 -3.32 20.16 -6.13
CA LYS A 60 -2.89 21.27 -7.00
C LYS A 60 -1.52 21.05 -7.67
N LYS A 61 -0.70 20.14 -7.15
CA LYS A 61 0.60 19.78 -7.73
C LYS A 61 0.50 18.60 -8.71
N ILE A 62 -0.53 17.76 -8.59
CA ILE A 62 -0.75 16.65 -9.52
C ILE A 62 -1.15 17.22 -10.87
N LYS A 63 -0.40 16.84 -11.91
CA LYS A 63 -0.66 17.22 -13.30
C LYS A 63 -1.23 16.02 -14.04
N ILE A 64 -2.29 16.26 -14.81
CA ILE A 64 -2.96 15.17 -15.55
C ILE A 64 -2.20 14.75 -16.81
N ASN A 65 -1.34 15.60 -17.37
CA ASN A 65 -0.71 15.41 -18.67
C ASN A 65 0.82 15.29 -18.60
N GLU A 66 1.41 15.23 -17.41
CA GLU A 66 2.83 14.99 -17.20
C GLU A 66 3.12 14.39 -15.83
N THR A 67 4.32 13.85 -15.66
CA THR A 67 4.85 13.39 -14.38
C THR A 67 6.28 13.90 -14.17
N SER A 68 6.68 14.06 -12.92
CA SER A 68 8.09 14.30 -12.59
C SER A 68 8.81 12.97 -12.49
N ASN A 69 10.02 12.88 -13.05
CA ASN A 69 10.96 11.77 -12.85
C ASN A 69 12.01 12.08 -11.76
N ASP A 70 11.88 13.21 -11.07
CA ASP A 70 12.72 13.60 -9.94
C ASP A 70 11.98 13.30 -8.62
N PRO A 71 12.49 12.40 -7.75
CA PRO A 71 11.86 12.09 -6.46
C PRO A 71 11.84 13.30 -5.49
N THR A 72 12.74 14.28 -5.65
CA THR A 72 12.80 15.47 -4.80
C THR A 72 11.61 16.40 -5.03
N TYR A 73 11.01 16.38 -6.23
CA TYR A 73 9.76 17.07 -6.54
C TYR A 73 8.62 16.66 -5.60
N TYR A 74 8.55 15.38 -5.26
CA TYR A 74 7.56 14.81 -4.32
C TYR A 74 7.94 15.04 -2.84
N GLY A 75 9.15 15.56 -2.60
CA GLY A 75 9.69 15.85 -1.28
C GLY A 75 10.40 14.69 -0.60
N ALA A 76 10.82 13.67 -1.36
CA ALA A 76 11.69 12.62 -0.86
C ALA A 76 13.15 13.00 -1.03
N ILE A 77 13.87 12.99 0.09
CA ILE A 77 15.33 13.16 0.16
C ILE A 77 16.03 11.90 0.68
N THR A 78 15.25 10.95 1.18
CA THR A 78 15.70 9.69 1.77
C THR A 78 14.74 8.57 1.37
N VAL A 79 15.15 7.31 1.55
CA VAL A 79 14.26 6.15 1.35
C VAL A 79 14.30 5.17 2.54
N PRO A 80 13.16 4.58 2.91
CA PRO A 80 13.15 3.37 3.73
C PRO A 80 13.54 2.14 2.89
N PRO A 81 13.99 1.04 3.51
CA PRO A 81 14.15 -0.24 2.82
C PRO A 81 12.81 -0.78 2.31
N ASP A 82 12.90 -1.72 1.36
CA ASP A 82 11.77 -2.53 0.93
C ASP A 82 11.54 -3.64 1.96
N ASP A 83 10.28 -3.85 2.34
CA ASP A 83 9.85 -4.94 3.23
C ASP A 83 9.15 -6.04 2.40
N SER A 84 9.03 -7.27 2.92
CA SER A 84 8.29 -8.33 2.23
C SER A 84 7.67 -9.39 3.17
N GLY A 85 7.32 -10.56 2.60
CA GLY A 85 6.73 -11.75 3.22
C GLY A 85 5.70 -11.51 4.32
N THR A 86 4.45 -11.77 3.99
CA THR A 86 3.34 -11.38 4.88
C THR A 86 2.17 -12.33 4.63
N SER A 87 1.30 -12.47 5.61
CA SER A 87 -0.03 -13.07 5.48
C SER A 87 -1.08 -12.14 6.08
N HIS A 88 -2.30 -12.20 5.56
CA HIS A 88 -3.42 -11.40 6.04
C HIS A 88 -4.66 -12.27 6.21
N VAL A 89 -5.44 -11.96 7.25
CA VAL A 89 -6.74 -12.58 7.53
C VAL A 89 -7.75 -11.49 7.87
N SER A 90 -8.92 -11.61 7.27
CA SER A 90 -10.09 -10.76 7.55
C SER A 90 -11.24 -11.62 8.08
N VAL A 91 -11.88 -11.19 9.16
CA VAL A 91 -13.04 -11.87 9.77
C VAL A 91 -14.13 -10.84 10.03
N LEU A 92 -15.38 -11.25 9.76
CA LEU A 92 -16.59 -10.50 10.11
C LEU A 92 -17.57 -11.49 10.77
N ALA A 93 -17.98 -11.20 11.99
CA ALA A 93 -18.89 -12.01 12.76
C ALA A 93 -20.35 -11.53 12.64
N PRO A 94 -21.36 -12.39 12.90
CA PRO A 94 -22.77 -12.04 12.77
C PRO A 94 -23.24 -10.89 13.66
N ASP A 95 -22.59 -10.68 14.81
CA ASP A 95 -22.85 -9.59 15.74
C ASP A 95 -22.28 -8.23 15.25
N GLY A 96 -21.60 -8.22 14.10
CA GLY A 96 -20.94 -7.04 13.54
C GLY A 96 -19.48 -6.88 13.97
N SER A 97 -18.96 -7.73 14.87
CA SER A 97 -17.55 -7.72 15.26
C SER A 97 -16.66 -8.01 14.04
N ALA A 98 -15.59 -7.23 13.85
CA ALA A 98 -14.67 -7.38 12.74
C ALA A 98 -13.21 -7.44 13.19
N VAL A 99 -12.42 -8.27 12.51
CA VAL A 99 -10.99 -8.44 12.76
C VAL A 99 -10.24 -8.33 11.43
N SER A 100 -9.25 -7.44 11.37
CA SER A 100 -8.30 -7.33 10.28
C SER A 100 -6.90 -7.52 10.86
N VAL A 101 -6.25 -8.64 10.53
CA VAL A 101 -4.94 -8.99 11.10
C VAL A 101 -3.96 -9.32 10.00
N THR A 102 -2.85 -8.58 10.00
CA THR A 102 -1.69 -8.83 9.15
C THR A 102 -0.54 -9.32 10.02
N SER A 103 0.09 -10.42 9.62
CA SER A 103 1.23 -10.99 10.33
C SER A 103 2.37 -11.29 9.37
N THR A 104 3.60 -11.21 9.86
CA THR A 104 4.81 -11.36 9.07
C THR A 104 5.94 -11.97 9.89
N ILE A 105 6.90 -12.59 9.21
CA ILE A 105 8.24 -12.91 9.73
C ILE A 105 9.31 -12.22 8.87
N ASN A 106 8.94 -11.11 8.24
CA ASN A 106 9.52 -10.47 7.08
C ASN A 106 9.73 -11.44 5.91
N GLN A 107 10.95 -11.77 5.51
CA GLN A 107 11.18 -12.51 4.26
C GLN A 107 10.65 -13.95 4.30
N VAL A 108 10.64 -14.64 3.16
CA VAL A 108 10.28 -16.06 3.11
C VAL A 108 11.25 -16.86 3.98
N PHE A 109 10.72 -17.56 5.00
CA PHE A 109 11.47 -18.22 6.08
C PHE A 109 12.21 -17.27 7.05
N GLY A 110 11.91 -15.97 7.03
CA GLY A 110 12.48 -14.96 7.90
C GLY A 110 14.01 -14.98 7.88
N ALA A 111 14.63 -15.04 9.06
CA ALA A 111 16.08 -15.12 9.22
C ALA A 111 16.71 -16.43 8.71
N MET A 112 15.91 -17.36 8.16
CA MET A 112 16.32 -18.73 7.80
C MET A 112 16.88 -19.52 9.00
N ILE A 113 16.52 -19.09 10.21
CA ILE A 113 16.90 -19.73 11.47
C ILE A 113 15.65 -20.33 12.11
N ARG A 114 15.77 -21.58 12.53
CA ARG A 114 14.73 -22.31 13.27
C ARG A 114 15.30 -22.74 14.62
N SER A 115 14.53 -22.55 15.69
CA SER A 115 14.88 -23.12 16.99
C SER A 115 14.87 -24.65 16.93
N GLU A 116 15.97 -25.29 17.32
CA GLU A 116 16.05 -26.76 17.36
C GLU A 116 15.09 -27.37 18.38
N SER A 117 14.81 -26.68 19.49
CA SER A 117 13.97 -27.20 20.57
C SER A 117 12.48 -26.97 20.35
N THR A 118 12.06 -25.84 19.76
CA THR A 118 10.63 -25.52 19.58
C THR A 118 10.16 -25.65 18.14
N GLY A 119 11.09 -25.66 17.20
CA GLY A 119 10.80 -25.65 15.77
C GLY A 119 10.29 -24.32 15.22
N ILE A 120 10.25 -23.25 16.03
CA ILE A 120 9.81 -21.91 15.62
C ILE A 120 10.84 -21.30 14.68
N ILE A 121 10.38 -20.75 13.55
CA ILE A 121 11.18 -19.97 12.61
C ILE A 121 11.26 -18.53 13.10
N PHE A 122 12.46 -17.95 13.12
CA PHE A 122 12.68 -16.57 13.54
C PHE A 122 12.52 -15.59 12.38
N ASN A 123 11.94 -14.43 12.66
CA ASN A 123 11.82 -13.34 11.70
C ASN A 123 13.18 -12.68 11.43
N ASP A 124 13.28 -11.98 10.31
CA ASP A 124 14.34 -11.03 9.98
C ASP A 124 13.80 -9.59 9.89
N GLU A 125 12.83 -9.21 10.73
CA GLU A 125 12.17 -7.89 10.69
C GLU A 125 13.14 -6.72 10.93
N MET A 126 14.30 -6.98 11.53
CA MET A 126 15.35 -5.97 11.70
C MET A 126 15.88 -5.43 10.35
N ASP A 127 15.65 -6.14 9.24
CA ASP A 127 15.97 -5.71 7.87
C ASP A 127 15.16 -4.48 7.43
N ASP A 128 13.98 -4.25 8.02
CA ASP A 128 13.14 -3.09 7.73
C ASP A 128 13.70 -1.79 8.33
N PHE A 129 14.78 -1.84 9.11
CA PHE A 129 15.51 -0.63 9.52
C PHE A 129 16.38 -0.06 8.41
N SER A 130 16.37 1.27 8.31
CA SER A 130 17.36 1.98 7.51
C SER A 130 18.74 1.86 8.14
N SER A 131 19.76 1.56 7.33
CA SER A 131 21.16 1.46 7.76
C SER A 131 21.94 2.71 7.34
N PRO A 132 22.55 3.49 8.25
CA PRO A 132 23.17 4.80 7.95
C PRO A 132 24.19 4.81 6.79
N ASN A 133 24.84 3.67 6.54
CA ASN A 133 25.90 3.53 5.55
C ASN A 133 25.46 2.79 4.27
N ILE A 134 24.17 2.45 4.14
CA ILE A 134 23.64 1.73 2.99
C ILE A 134 22.73 2.69 2.20
N THR A 135 23.30 3.25 1.14
CA THR A 135 22.55 4.01 0.14
C THR A 135 21.87 3.05 -0.82
N ASN A 136 20.66 3.35 -1.28
CA ASN A 136 20.00 2.50 -2.26
C ASN A 136 20.73 2.53 -3.62
N ALA A 137 20.32 1.64 -4.54
CA ALA A 137 20.88 1.54 -5.89
C ALA A 137 20.77 2.83 -6.74
N PHE A 138 20.00 3.83 -6.29
CA PHE A 138 19.77 5.10 -6.97
C PHE A 138 20.50 6.29 -6.31
N GLY A 139 21.40 6.02 -5.36
CA GLY A 139 22.18 7.07 -4.70
C GLY A 139 21.38 7.88 -3.66
N VAL A 140 20.17 7.44 -3.29
CA VAL A 140 19.33 8.13 -2.31
C VAL A 140 19.65 7.63 -0.90
N PRO A 141 19.96 8.53 0.05
CA PRO A 141 20.38 8.13 1.38
C PRO A 141 19.26 7.43 2.16
N PRO A 142 19.63 6.57 3.13
CA PRO A 142 18.69 5.85 3.96
C PRO A 142 17.95 6.82 4.91
N SER A 143 16.71 6.50 5.29
CA SER A 143 15.93 7.40 6.16
C SER A 143 16.44 7.42 7.61
N PRO A 144 16.93 8.57 8.12
CA PRO A 144 17.41 8.67 9.51
C PRO A 144 16.30 8.46 10.54
N ALA A 145 15.06 8.81 10.19
CA ALA A 145 13.90 8.58 11.03
C ALA A 145 13.73 7.09 11.34
N ASN A 146 14.15 6.20 10.45
CA ASN A 146 14.05 4.76 10.60
C ASN A 146 15.41 4.09 10.85
N PHE A 147 16.39 4.77 11.44
CA PHE A 147 17.62 4.11 11.89
C PHE A 147 17.38 3.23 13.12
N ILE A 148 18.11 2.10 13.17
CA ILE A 148 18.09 1.13 14.25
C ILE A 148 18.47 1.74 15.60
N LYS A 149 17.69 1.42 16.64
CA LYS A 149 17.97 1.76 18.04
C LYS A 149 17.45 0.64 18.96
N PRO A 150 18.08 0.39 20.12
CA PRO A 150 17.56 -0.57 21.09
C PRO A 150 16.11 -0.26 21.49
N GLY A 151 15.24 -1.27 21.45
CA GLY A 151 13.82 -1.16 21.81
C GLY A 151 12.92 -0.47 20.77
N LYS A 152 13.49 0.06 19.69
CA LYS A 152 12.74 0.67 18.59
C LYS A 152 12.15 -0.40 17.68
N ARG A 153 10.98 -0.13 17.11
CA ARG A 153 10.35 -0.94 16.07
C ARG A 153 10.70 -0.43 14.67
N PRO A 154 10.94 -1.32 13.69
CA PRO A 154 11.18 -0.93 12.32
C PRO A 154 9.88 -0.45 11.64
N LEU A 155 10.02 0.30 10.55
CA LEU A 155 8.89 0.80 9.76
C LEU A 155 8.30 -0.29 8.87
N SER A 156 7.05 -0.66 9.11
CA SER A 156 6.33 -1.67 8.32
C SER A 156 5.37 -1.08 7.27
N SER A 157 5.14 -1.80 6.18
CA SER A 157 4.08 -1.54 5.19
C SER A 157 2.76 -2.25 5.48
N MET A 158 2.68 -3.05 6.54
CA MET A 158 1.43 -3.68 6.96
C MET A 158 0.34 -2.61 7.17
N SER A 159 -0.85 -2.85 6.64
CA SER A 159 -1.97 -1.93 6.77
C SER A 159 -3.31 -2.68 6.88
N PRO A 160 -3.50 -3.47 7.96
CA PRO A 160 -4.81 -4.04 8.27
C PRO A 160 -5.81 -2.90 8.50
N THR A 161 -6.93 -2.95 7.79
CA THR A 161 -7.90 -1.86 7.72
C THR A 161 -9.31 -2.37 7.94
N ILE A 162 -10.08 -1.63 8.75
CA ILE A 162 -11.54 -1.77 8.87
C ILE A 162 -12.15 -0.42 8.51
N VAL A 163 -13.12 -0.44 7.61
CA VAL A 163 -13.89 0.74 7.19
C VAL A 163 -15.29 0.58 7.74
N VAL A 164 -15.77 1.63 8.39
CA VAL A 164 -17.13 1.74 8.92
C VAL A 164 -17.89 2.85 8.18
N ASP A 165 -19.22 2.77 8.17
CA ASP A 165 -20.08 3.89 7.75
C ASP A 165 -20.29 4.92 8.88
N GLU A 166 -21.12 5.92 8.61
CA GLU A 166 -21.43 7.01 9.56
C GLU A 166 -22.11 6.51 10.83
N ASP A 167 -22.79 5.36 10.75
CA ASP A 167 -23.47 4.69 11.87
C ASP A 167 -22.57 3.64 12.54
N GLU A 168 -21.26 3.67 12.27
CA GLU A 168 -20.23 2.75 12.79
C GLU A 168 -20.41 1.27 12.39
N HIS A 169 -21.25 0.97 11.39
CA HIS A 169 -21.37 -0.40 10.89
C HIS A 169 -20.22 -0.74 9.95
N VAL A 170 -19.69 -1.95 10.08
CA VAL A 170 -18.60 -2.45 9.22
C VAL A 170 -19.05 -2.52 7.77
N ARG A 171 -18.31 -1.82 6.90
CA ARG A 171 -18.50 -1.78 5.45
C ARG A 171 -17.46 -2.59 4.69
N LEU A 172 -16.22 -2.59 5.17
CA LEU A 172 -15.12 -3.31 4.53
C LEU A 172 -14.07 -3.69 5.58
N VAL A 173 -13.70 -4.96 5.61
CA VAL A 173 -12.53 -5.48 6.34
C VAL A 173 -11.53 -5.89 5.27
N ILE A 174 -10.34 -5.29 5.27
CA ILE A 174 -9.36 -5.49 4.19
C ILE A 174 -7.93 -5.39 4.72
N GLY A 175 -7.05 -6.14 4.08
CA GLY A 175 -5.62 -6.01 4.21
C GLY A 175 -4.93 -6.87 3.15
N ALA A 176 -3.62 -6.86 3.16
CA ALA A 176 -2.86 -7.57 2.15
C ALA A 176 -1.53 -8.07 2.66
N ALA A 177 -0.97 -9.00 1.90
CA ALA A 177 0.42 -9.38 1.93
C ALA A 177 1.17 -8.82 0.70
N GLY A 178 2.50 -8.72 0.79
CA GLY A 178 3.36 -8.37 -0.36
C GLY A 178 4.20 -7.11 -0.17
N GLY A 179 4.70 -6.87 1.04
CA GLY A 179 5.65 -5.79 1.32
C GLY A 179 5.10 -4.41 1.02
N THR A 180 5.93 -3.55 0.41
CA THR A 180 5.58 -2.16 0.08
C THR A 180 4.28 -2.08 -0.73
N LYS A 181 4.05 -3.05 -1.63
CA LYS A 181 2.85 -3.12 -2.47
C LYS A 181 1.55 -3.29 -1.69
N ILE A 182 1.58 -3.67 -0.40
CA ILE A 182 0.39 -3.77 0.47
C ILE A 182 -0.40 -2.46 0.40
N THR A 183 0.23 -1.33 0.72
CA THR A 183 -0.43 -0.03 0.85
C THR A 183 -1.12 0.45 -0.43
N THR A 184 -0.47 0.30 -1.58
CA THR A 184 -1.07 0.70 -2.88
C THR A 184 -2.18 -0.25 -3.29
N SER A 185 -2.04 -1.54 -3.00
CA SER A 185 -3.00 -2.56 -3.43
C SER A 185 -4.30 -2.45 -2.65
N ILE A 186 -4.24 -2.29 -1.33
CA ILE A 186 -5.44 -2.06 -0.53
C ILE A 186 -6.09 -0.71 -0.90
N ALA A 187 -5.30 0.33 -1.16
CA ALA A 187 -5.84 1.64 -1.53
C ALA A 187 -6.60 1.57 -2.86
N THR A 188 -6.03 0.91 -3.87
CA THR A 188 -6.72 0.70 -5.16
C THR A 188 -7.99 -0.13 -4.99
N ALA A 189 -7.94 -1.25 -4.26
CA ALA A 189 -9.13 -2.08 -4.03
C ALA A 189 -10.23 -1.31 -3.27
N MET A 190 -9.86 -0.52 -2.26
CA MET A 190 -10.80 0.35 -1.54
C MET A 190 -11.42 1.40 -2.46
N ILE A 191 -10.62 2.06 -3.31
CA ILE A 191 -11.13 3.05 -4.28
C ILE A 191 -12.13 2.39 -5.23
N LEU A 192 -11.80 1.24 -5.79
CA LEU A 192 -12.66 0.56 -6.75
C LEU A 192 -13.97 0.10 -6.10
N ASN A 193 -13.88 -0.52 -4.92
CA ASN A 193 -15.06 -1.05 -4.23
C ASN A 193 -15.95 0.05 -3.62
N LEU A 194 -15.35 1.05 -2.97
CA LEU A 194 -16.12 2.08 -2.27
C LEU A 194 -16.58 3.22 -3.18
N TRP A 195 -15.80 3.57 -4.22
CA TRP A 195 -16.05 4.78 -5.03
C TRP A 195 -16.39 4.49 -6.49
N SER A 196 -15.98 3.35 -7.05
CA SER A 196 -16.16 3.04 -8.48
C SER A 196 -17.21 1.96 -8.75
N GLY A 197 -17.92 1.49 -7.73
CA GLY A 197 -19.04 0.54 -7.88
C GLY A 197 -18.64 -0.91 -8.15
N TYR A 198 -17.37 -1.27 -7.97
CA TYR A 198 -16.91 -2.65 -8.12
C TYR A 198 -17.37 -3.46 -6.91
N ASP A 199 -17.79 -4.71 -7.12
CA ASP A 199 -17.87 -5.65 -6.00
C ASP A 199 -16.46 -5.99 -5.49
N ILE A 200 -16.36 -6.61 -4.30
CA ILE A 200 -15.06 -6.86 -3.68
C ILE A 200 -14.23 -7.89 -4.45
N LYS A 201 -14.87 -8.82 -5.17
CA LYS A 201 -14.16 -9.81 -5.99
C LYS A 201 -13.51 -9.12 -7.18
N GLN A 202 -14.26 -8.29 -7.89
CA GLN A 202 -13.78 -7.48 -9.00
C GLN A 202 -12.64 -6.55 -8.57
N ALA A 203 -12.81 -5.84 -7.45
CA ALA A 203 -11.81 -4.92 -6.92
C ALA A 203 -10.49 -5.61 -6.51
N VAL A 204 -10.57 -6.86 -6.04
CA VAL A 204 -9.39 -7.67 -5.70
C VAL A 204 -8.73 -8.27 -6.95
N ASP A 205 -9.53 -8.76 -7.90
CA ASP A 205 -9.02 -9.52 -9.04
C ASP A 205 -8.39 -8.65 -10.13
N VAL A 206 -8.88 -7.43 -10.32
CA VAL A 206 -8.43 -6.53 -11.39
C VAL A 206 -6.90 -6.44 -11.45
N PRO A 207 -6.29 -6.43 -12.65
CA PRO A 207 -4.85 -6.22 -12.79
C PRO A 207 -4.40 -4.95 -12.07
N ARG A 208 -3.25 -5.02 -11.39
CA ARG A 208 -2.75 -3.94 -10.53
C ARG A 208 -1.69 -3.09 -11.22
N ILE A 209 -1.58 -1.88 -10.70
CA ILE A 209 -0.52 -0.92 -11.00
C ILE A 209 0.02 -0.36 -9.69
N HIS A 210 1.32 -0.10 -9.65
CA HIS A 210 2.04 0.26 -8.44
C HIS A 210 3.15 1.26 -8.73
N HIS A 211 3.35 2.19 -7.80
CA HIS A 211 4.50 3.08 -7.79
C HIS A 211 4.86 3.39 -6.33
N GLN A 212 6.10 3.14 -5.94
CA GLN A 212 6.60 3.34 -4.56
C GLN A 212 7.61 4.50 -4.46
N LEU A 213 7.48 5.45 -5.39
CA LEU A 213 8.38 6.57 -5.64
C LEU A 213 9.75 6.17 -6.19
N LEU A 214 10.47 5.26 -5.55
CA LEU A 214 11.77 4.80 -6.02
C LEU A 214 11.78 3.27 -6.20
N PRO A 215 12.22 2.75 -7.36
CA PRO A 215 12.57 3.50 -8.58
C PRO A 215 11.39 4.31 -9.17
N MET A 216 11.69 5.32 -9.99
CA MET A 216 10.71 6.14 -10.73
C MET A 216 10.11 5.33 -11.89
N ILE A 217 9.49 4.20 -11.57
CA ILE A 217 8.86 3.28 -12.50
C ILE A 217 7.45 2.95 -12.03
N VAL A 218 6.54 2.91 -12.97
CA VAL A 218 5.21 2.36 -12.80
C VAL A 218 5.27 0.87 -13.11
N GLN A 219 5.07 0.05 -12.09
CA GLN A 219 4.99 -1.40 -12.24
C GLN A 219 3.54 -1.81 -12.48
N TYR A 220 3.28 -2.66 -13.47
CA TYR A 220 1.94 -3.15 -13.78
C TYR A 220 1.90 -4.67 -13.95
N GLU A 221 0.75 -5.28 -13.69
CA GLU A 221 0.51 -6.71 -13.93
C GLU A 221 0.07 -7.01 -15.36
N GLN A 222 0.35 -8.22 -15.83
CA GLN A 222 -0.14 -8.68 -17.13
C GLN A 222 -1.68 -8.56 -17.23
N GLY A 223 -2.18 -8.11 -18.38
CA GLY A 223 -3.60 -7.85 -18.61
C GLY A 223 -4.09 -6.47 -18.17
N PHE A 224 -3.24 -5.61 -17.61
CA PHE A 224 -3.61 -4.20 -17.37
C PHE A 224 -3.92 -3.48 -18.70
N SER A 225 -4.88 -2.56 -18.67
CA SER A 225 -5.39 -1.88 -19.88
C SER A 225 -4.28 -1.18 -20.67
N THR A 226 -4.06 -1.61 -21.91
CA THR A 226 -3.05 -1.05 -22.82
C THR A 226 -3.31 0.43 -23.11
N ASP A 227 -4.56 0.86 -23.20
CA ASP A 227 -4.91 2.26 -23.45
C ASP A 227 -4.49 3.18 -22.31
N ILE A 228 -4.59 2.69 -21.07
CA ILE A 228 -4.13 3.43 -19.88
C ILE A 228 -2.60 3.42 -19.84
N LEU A 229 -1.96 2.28 -20.09
CA LEU A 229 -0.49 2.20 -20.12
C LEU A 229 0.10 3.12 -21.19
N ASN A 230 -0.46 3.12 -22.40
CA ASN A 230 0.00 4.01 -23.48
C ASN A 230 -0.17 5.48 -23.11
N TYR A 231 -1.30 5.85 -22.49
CA TYR A 231 -1.50 7.20 -21.99
C TYR A 231 -0.46 7.60 -20.94
N LEU A 232 -0.24 6.75 -19.92
CA LEU A 232 0.74 6.99 -18.87
C LEU A 232 2.17 7.13 -19.44
N SER A 233 2.52 6.30 -20.43
CA SER A 233 3.81 6.36 -21.11
C SER A 233 3.96 7.67 -21.89
N ASN A 234 2.91 8.10 -22.60
CA ASN A 234 2.93 9.33 -23.39
C ASN A 234 3.08 10.60 -22.54
N ILE A 235 2.59 10.57 -21.29
CA ILE A 235 2.75 11.67 -20.32
C ILE A 235 4.02 11.55 -19.47
N GLY A 236 4.92 10.63 -19.82
CA GLY A 236 6.29 10.58 -19.29
C GLY A 236 6.56 9.59 -18.17
N HIS A 237 5.61 8.71 -17.81
CA HIS A 237 5.92 7.62 -16.87
C HIS A 237 6.75 6.55 -17.54
N ASN A 238 7.79 6.07 -16.85
CA ASN A 238 8.47 4.84 -17.22
C ASN A 238 7.64 3.65 -16.74
N ILE A 239 7.23 2.77 -17.66
CA ILE A 239 6.31 1.68 -17.38
C ILE A 239 7.03 0.35 -17.56
N THR A 240 6.89 -0.55 -16.59
CA THR A 240 7.53 -1.87 -16.62
C THR A 240 6.58 -2.94 -16.15
N ALA A 241 6.49 -4.04 -16.90
CA ALA A 241 5.70 -5.19 -16.49
C ALA A 241 6.34 -5.85 -15.26
N TYR A 242 5.53 -6.20 -14.28
CA TYR A 242 5.97 -6.93 -13.10
C TYR A 242 5.84 -8.44 -13.34
N THR A 243 6.88 -9.20 -12.98
CA THR A 243 7.00 -10.64 -13.28
C THR A 243 7.02 -11.53 -12.03
N GLY A 244 6.86 -10.96 -10.83
CA GLY A 244 6.90 -11.70 -9.56
C GLY A 244 5.53 -11.99 -8.95
N ILE A 245 5.53 -12.61 -7.77
CA ILE A 245 4.34 -12.76 -6.93
C ILE A 245 4.12 -11.42 -6.23
N GLY A 246 3.16 -10.64 -6.73
CA GLY A 246 2.87 -9.29 -6.24
C GLY A 246 2.24 -9.29 -4.85
N SER A 247 1.32 -8.37 -4.63
CA SER A 247 0.50 -8.35 -3.42
C SER A 247 -0.61 -9.41 -3.48
N ALA A 248 -1.12 -9.80 -2.31
CA ALA A 248 -2.30 -10.64 -2.18
C ALA A 248 -3.26 -10.03 -1.16
N ILE A 249 -4.48 -9.69 -1.60
CA ILE A 249 -5.51 -9.07 -0.75
C ILE A 249 -6.45 -10.15 -0.19
N THR A 250 -6.81 -10.06 1.10
CA THR A 250 -8.03 -10.70 1.59
C THR A 250 -8.98 -9.62 2.07
N ALA A 251 -10.25 -9.77 1.75
CA ALA A 251 -11.24 -8.74 2.09
C ALA A 251 -12.64 -9.32 2.28
N ILE A 252 -13.41 -8.67 3.16
CA ILE A 252 -14.84 -8.88 3.35
C ILE A 252 -15.54 -7.54 3.21
N SER A 253 -16.48 -7.41 2.28
CA SER A 253 -17.31 -6.22 2.13
C SER A 253 -18.77 -6.50 2.52
N LYS A 254 -19.42 -5.50 3.09
CA LYS A 254 -20.86 -5.50 3.36
C LYS A 254 -21.53 -4.43 2.51
N GLN A 255 -22.44 -4.86 1.64
CA GLN A 255 -23.16 -3.99 0.71
C GLN A 255 -24.61 -4.44 0.61
N ASN A 256 -25.55 -3.50 0.80
CA ASN A 256 -26.99 -3.74 0.68
C ASN A 256 -27.50 -4.95 1.49
N GLY A 257 -26.98 -5.11 2.72
CA GLY A 257 -27.33 -6.23 3.61
C GLY A 257 -26.69 -7.57 3.26
N GLN A 258 -25.90 -7.65 2.18
CA GLN A 258 -25.17 -8.85 1.78
C GLN A 258 -23.70 -8.76 2.18
N ILE A 259 -23.10 -9.91 2.46
CA ILE A 259 -21.67 -10.06 2.79
C ILE A 259 -20.98 -10.76 1.63
N PHE A 260 -19.91 -10.15 1.13
CA PHE A 260 -19.06 -10.72 0.09
C PHE A 260 -17.65 -10.87 0.65
N ALA A 261 -17.05 -12.04 0.48
CA ALA A 261 -15.67 -12.30 0.86
C ALA A 261 -14.84 -12.63 -0.38
N SER A 262 -13.60 -12.14 -0.42
CA SER A 262 -12.65 -12.43 -1.48
C SER A 262 -11.28 -12.77 -0.90
N SER A 263 -10.68 -13.83 -1.44
CA SER A 263 -9.28 -14.18 -1.29
C SER A 263 -8.62 -14.06 -2.66
N ASP A 264 -7.53 -13.31 -2.73
CA ASP A 264 -6.82 -13.05 -3.98
C ASP A 264 -6.23 -14.32 -4.59
N PHE A 265 -6.45 -14.54 -5.89
CA PHE A 265 -5.96 -15.70 -6.62
C PHE A 265 -4.44 -15.72 -6.80
N ARG A 266 -3.76 -14.57 -6.59
CA ARG A 266 -2.29 -14.45 -6.75
C ARG A 266 -1.51 -15.26 -5.70
N ARG A 267 -2.17 -15.68 -4.62
CA ARG A 267 -1.62 -16.60 -3.62
C ARG A 267 -2.67 -17.62 -3.23
N GLU A 268 -2.22 -18.73 -2.67
CA GLU A 268 -3.13 -19.71 -2.10
C GLU A 268 -3.86 -19.09 -0.89
N GLY A 269 -5.18 -19.23 -0.89
CA GLY A 269 -6.06 -18.71 0.15
C GLY A 269 -7.48 -19.14 -0.14
N LYS A 270 -8.36 -19.00 0.84
CA LYS A 270 -9.77 -19.43 0.71
C LYS A 270 -10.68 -18.53 1.53
N THR A 271 -11.91 -18.40 1.05
CA THR A 271 -13.01 -17.80 1.81
C THR A 271 -13.88 -18.91 2.41
N ALA A 272 -14.41 -18.66 3.61
CA ALA A 272 -15.36 -19.54 4.27
C ALA A 272 -16.38 -18.68 5.03
N GLY A 273 -17.61 -19.19 5.16
CA GLY A 273 -18.71 -18.55 5.88
C GLY A 273 -19.63 -19.60 6.49
N PHE A 274 -20.53 -19.15 7.36
CA PHE A 274 -21.50 -19.97 8.08
C PHE A 274 -22.82 -19.23 8.23
#